data_AF-A0A3P6QF54-F1
#
_entry.id   AF-A0A3P6QF54-F1
#
_cell.length_a   1.000
_cell.length_b   1.000
_cell.length_c   1.000
_cell.angle_alpha   90.00
_cell.angle_beta   90.00
_cell.angle_gamma   90.00
#
_symmetry.space_group_name_H-M   'P 1'
#
loop_
_entity.id
_entity.type
_entity.pdbx_description
1 polymer ?
#
loop_
_entity_poly.entity_id
_entity_poly.type
_entity_poly.pdbx_seq_one_letter_code
_entity_poly.pdbx_strand_id
1 'polypeptide(L)'
;MLVSELEMQLNDQITLEYEAFYVYEKMAAHFARADKALFGFAAFFRHAADEEKEHAREFTQFINQRFGTLPLDMPTSWSSPVEALKAALQREADVYNSILYAYKSAERLQDFHMQEFLEHFTKEQASALFKLKSLITRLEGKGPAVEYLIDRELAEKPSMH
;
A
#
# COMPACT_ATOMS: atom_id res chain seq x y z
N MET A 1 6.42 -19.64 -18.93
CA MET A 1 6.98 -18.30 -19.21
C MET A 1 5.86 -17.30 -19.13
N LEU A 2 6.12 -16.12 -18.56
CA LEU A 2 5.14 -15.03 -18.59
C LEU A 2 4.89 -14.62 -20.04
N VAL A 3 3.63 -14.38 -20.38
CA VAL A 3 3.28 -13.68 -21.61
C VAL A 3 3.45 -12.19 -21.38
N SER A 4 3.87 -11.46 -22.43
CA SER A 4 4.30 -10.05 -22.34
C SER A 4 3.28 -9.12 -21.68
N GLU A 5 1.99 -9.39 -21.85
CA GLU A 5 0.91 -8.63 -21.20
C GLU A 5 0.96 -8.76 -19.67
N LEU A 6 1.08 -9.99 -19.15
CA LEU A 6 1.12 -10.26 -17.71
C LEU A 6 2.43 -9.76 -17.08
N GLU A 7 3.54 -9.86 -17.81
CA GLU A 7 4.82 -9.31 -17.37
C GLU A 7 4.76 -7.80 -17.21
N MET A 8 4.18 -7.09 -18.18
CA MET A 8 3.98 -5.63 -18.10
C MET A 8 3.12 -5.26 -16.90
N GLN A 9 1.99 -5.95 -16.69
CA GLN A 9 1.10 -5.69 -15.55
C GLN A 9 1.80 -5.92 -14.20
N LEU A 10 2.62 -6.97 -14.08
CA LEU A 10 3.37 -7.22 -12.85
C LEU A 10 4.48 -6.18 -12.63
N ASN A 11 5.12 -5.69 -13.69
CA ASN A 11 6.09 -4.60 -13.59
C ASN A 11 5.44 -3.28 -13.18
N ASP A 12 4.27 -2.97 -13.73
CA ASP A 12 3.47 -1.81 -13.31
C ASP A 12 3.06 -1.97 -11.83
N GLN A 13 2.67 -3.17 -11.41
CA GLN A 13 2.34 -3.48 -10.02
C GLN A 13 3.54 -3.25 -9.08
N ILE A 14 4.73 -3.76 -9.43
CA ILE A 14 5.94 -3.55 -8.63
C ILE A 14 6.26 -2.06 -8.48
N THR A 15 6.08 -1.30 -9.56
CA THR A 15 6.26 0.15 -9.51
C THR A 15 5.31 0.74 -8.47
N LEU A 16 4.01 0.41 -8.55
CA LEU A 16 2.98 0.87 -7.61
C LEU A 16 3.32 0.52 -6.16
N GLU A 17 3.78 -0.70 -5.86
CA GLU A 17 4.16 -1.07 -4.48
C GLU A 17 5.37 -0.26 -3.97
N TYR A 18 6.38 -0.04 -4.81
CA TYR A 18 7.49 0.83 -4.44
C TYR A 18 7.07 2.30 -4.30
N GLU A 19 6.12 2.78 -5.12
CA GLU A 19 5.52 4.10 -4.93
C GLU A 19 4.87 4.19 -3.54
N ALA A 20 4.03 3.21 -3.19
CA ALA A 20 3.32 3.14 -1.94
C ALA A 20 4.28 3.08 -0.74
N PHE A 21 5.33 2.25 -0.81
CA PHE A 21 6.44 2.23 0.16
C PHE A 21 7.01 3.64 0.40
N TYR A 22 7.41 4.34 -0.67
CA TYR A 22 8.00 5.67 -0.55
C TYR A 22 7.03 6.70 0.00
N VAL A 23 5.75 6.57 -0.35
CA VAL A 23 4.67 7.42 0.15
C VAL A 23 4.50 7.23 1.66
N TYR A 24 4.38 5.99 2.11
CA TYR A 24 4.22 5.65 3.52
C TYR A 24 5.45 6.01 4.35
N GLU A 25 6.65 5.82 3.81
CA GLU A 25 7.86 6.22 4.52
C GLU A 25 7.92 7.71 4.82
N LYS A 26 7.52 8.52 3.84
CA LYS A 26 7.48 9.97 4.00
C LYS A 26 6.36 10.40 4.95
N MET A 27 5.22 9.71 4.96
CA MET A 27 4.18 9.94 5.96
C MET A 27 4.69 9.63 7.36
N ALA A 28 5.36 8.49 7.54
CA ALA A 28 5.98 8.11 8.81
C ALA A 28 6.97 9.19 9.29
N ALA A 29 7.86 9.62 8.40
CA ALA A 29 8.82 10.70 8.70
C ALA A 29 8.14 12.02 9.04
N HIS A 30 7.03 12.38 8.37
CA HIS A 30 6.28 13.60 8.63
C HIS A 30 5.67 13.60 10.04
N PHE A 31 5.00 12.52 10.46
CA PHE A 31 4.33 12.46 11.76
C PHE A 31 5.29 12.31 12.94
N ALA A 32 6.49 11.76 12.69
CA ALA A 32 7.56 11.66 13.68
C ALA A 32 8.24 13.00 14.01
N ARG A 33 8.00 14.07 13.23
CA ARG A 33 8.61 15.38 13.50
C ARG A 33 8.20 15.93 14.86
N ALA A 34 9.09 16.63 15.54
CA ALA A 34 8.83 17.20 16.87
C ALA A 34 7.67 18.22 16.91
N ASP A 35 7.40 18.91 15.81
CA ASP A 35 6.28 19.85 15.66
C ASP A 35 4.93 19.16 15.35
N LYS A 36 4.94 17.85 15.12
CA LYS A 36 3.76 17.00 14.94
C LYS A 36 3.55 16.05 16.11
N ALA A 37 4.60 15.32 16.50
CA ALA A 37 4.66 14.41 17.64
C ALA A 37 3.52 13.36 17.69
N LEU A 38 3.11 12.86 16.52
CA LEU A 38 2.10 11.82 16.35
C LEU A 38 2.80 10.48 16.07
N PHE A 39 3.40 9.92 17.11
CA PHE A 39 4.30 8.77 16.98
C PHE A 39 3.57 7.47 16.67
N GLY A 40 2.29 7.34 17.02
CA GLY A 40 1.48 6.19 16.63
C GLY A 40 1.13 6.20 15.15
N PHE A 41 0.77 7.36 14.59
CA PHE A 41 0.65 7.50 13.13
C PHE A 41 1.98 7.26 12.43
N ALA A 42 3.09 7.75 13.00
CA ALA A 42 4.41 7.49 12.45
C ALA A 42 4.74 5.99 12.43
N ALA A 43 4.45 5.26 13.50
CA ALA A 43 4.63 3.81 13.59
C ALA A 43 3.71 3.07 12.62
N PHE A 44 2.44 3.48 12.51
CA PHE A 44 1.48 2.91 11.57
C PHE A 44 1.96 3.01 10.12
N PHE A 45 2.36 4.21 9.68
CA PHE A 45 2.86 4.39 8.32
C PHE A 45 4.24 3.76 8.10
N ARG A 46 5.05 3.59 9.15
CA ARG A 46 6.31 2.85 9.03
C ARG A 46 6.04 1.37 8.74
N HIS A 47 5.11 0.77 9.49
CA HIS A 47 4.70 -0.61 9.31
C HIS A 47 4.13 -0.83 7.90
N ALA A 48 3.23 0.06 7.48
CA ALA A 48 2.69 0.07 6.13
C ALA A 48 3.79 0.12 5.05
N ALA A 49 4.78 0.99 5.23
CA ALA A 49 5.89 1.06 4.28
C ALA A 49 6.68 -0.26 4.22
N ASP A 50 6.99 -0.84 5.37
CA ASP A 50 7.69 -2.13 5.43
C ASP A 50 6.86 -3.24 4.72
N GLU A 51 5.53 -3.26 4.90
CA GLU A 51 4.62 -4.17 4.19
C GLU A 51 4.68 -3.99 2.67
N GLU A 52 4.52 -2.77 2.15
CA GLU A 52 4.54 -2.55 0.69
C GLU A 52 5.90 -2.85 0.05
N LYS A 53 6.98 -2.66 0.81
CA LYS A 53 8.31 -3.05 0.36
C LYS A 53 8.45 -4.57 0.25
N GLU A 54 7.84 -5.33 1.16
CA GLU A 54 7.80 -6.78 1.05
C GLU A 54 6.88 -7.21 -0.11
N HIS A 55 5.71 -6.59 -0.31
CA HIS A 55 4.86 -6.85 -1.49
C HIS A 55 5.65 -6.65 -2.79
N ALA A 56 6.36 -5.52 -2.94
CA ALA A 56 7.19 -5.24 -4.11
C ALA A 56 8.26 -6.32 -4.34
N ARG A 57 8.85 -6.86 -3.26
CA ARG A 57 9.82 -7.95 -3.30
C ARG A 57 9.18 -9.27 -3.71
N GLU A 58 7.99 -9.59 -3.20
CA GLU A 58 7.24 -10.79 -3.58
C GLU A 58 6.85 -10.78 -5.05
N PHE A 59 6.34 -9.65 -5.57
CA PHE A 59 6.09 -9.49 -7.01
C PHE A 59 7.37 -9.61 -7.84
N THR A 60 8.47 -8.99 -7.39
CA THR A 60 9.79 -9.11 -8.05
C THR A 60 10.27 -10.56 -8.07
N GLN A 61 10.12 -11.29 -6.97
CA GLN A 61 10.48 -12.70 -6.86
C GLN A 61 9.62 -13.54 -7.81
N PHE A 62 8.33 -13.27 -7.90
CA PHE A 62 7.41 -13.94 -8.82
C PHE A 62 7.77 -13.70 -10.29
N ILE A 63 8.10 -12.46 -10.67
CA ILE A 63 8.59 -12.16 -12.03
C ILE A 63 9.90 -12.91 -12.31
N ASN A 64 10.86 -12.88 -11.37
CA ASN A 64 12.16 -13.55 -11.53
C ASN A 64 12.02 -15.06 -11.68
N GLN A 65 11.13 -15.69 -10.91
CA GLN A 65 10.79 -17.12 -11.06
C GLN A 65 10.25 -17.45 -12.46
N ARG A 66 9.73 -16.45 -13.18
CA ARG A 66 9.14 -16.59 -14.52
C ARG A 66 9.91 -15.87 -15.62
N PHE A 67 11.16 -15.45 -15.33
CA PHE A 67 12.17 -14.89 -16.25
C PHE A 67 11.89 -13.48 -16.83
N GLY A 68 11.19 -12.58 -16.12
CA GLY A 68 10.94 -11.20 -16.60
C GLY A 68 11.96 -10.14 -16.14
N THR A 69 11.74 -8.86 -16.50
CA THR A 69 12.67 -7.72 -16.24
C THR A 69 12.01 -6.43 -15.72
N LEU A 70 12.68 -5.65 -14.84
CA LEU A 70 12.14 -4.44 -14.15
C LEU A 70 12.73 -3.09 -14.62
N PRO A 71 11.91 -2.01 -14.68
CA PRO A 71 12.33 -0.59 -14.66
C PRO A 71 11.73 0.23 -13.46
N LEU A 72 12.38 1.33 -13.00
CA LEU A 72 11.92 2.16 -11.85
C LEU A 72 12.24 3.68 -11.95
N ASP A 73 11.31 4.58 -11.57
CA ASP A 73 11.49 6.04 -11.38
C ASP A 73 10.35 6.67 -10.51
N MET A 74 10.59 7.61 -9.55
CA MET A 74 9.50 8.14 -8.65
C MET A 74 9.66 9.50 -7.87
N PRO A 75 8.58 10.34 -7.72
CA PRO A 75 8.44 11.47 -6.75
C PRO A 75 7.15 11.48 -5.85
N THR A 76 7.06 12.07 -4.62
CA THR A 76 6.38 13.38 -4.24
C THR A 76 6.22 13.60 -2.68
N SER A 77 5.46 14.62 -2.16
CA SER A 77 5.32 15.09 -0.73
C SER A 77 3.87 15.52 -0.27
N TRP A 78 3.57 15.68 1.06
CA TRP A 78 2.21 16.00 1.66
C TRP A 78 2.19 17.01 2.84
N SER A 79 0.99 17.48 3.28
CA SER A 79 0.82 18.57 4.27
C SER A 79 0.06 18.27 5.60
N SER A 80 -0.82 17.26 5.70
CA SER A 80 -1.55 16.90 6.95
C SER A 80 -1.91 15.40 7.09
N PRO A 81 -2.28 14.87 8.29
CA PRO A 81 -2.67 13.46 8.48
C PRO A 81 -3.92 13.03 7.71
N VAL A 82 -4.96 13.85 7.68
CA VAL A 82 -6.17 13.53 6.92
C VAL A 82 -5.88 13.53 5.42
N GLU A 83 -5.06 14.46 4.93
CA GLU A 83 -4.60 14.44 3.53
C GLU A 83 -3.72 13.23 3.23
N ALA A 84 -2.83 12.86 4.16
CA ALA A 84 -1.98 11.70 4.04
C ALA A 84 -2.82 10.41 3.95
N LEU A 85 -3.80 10.23 4.85
CA LEU A 85 -4.72 9.08 4.82
C LEU A 85 -5.59 9.04 3.55
N LYS A 86 -6.04 10.20 3.05
CA LYS A 86 -6.78 10.26 1.78
C LYS A 86 -5.90 9.90 0.59
N ALA A 87 -4.65 10.37 0.57
CA ALA A 87 -3.68 9.98 -0.43
C ALA A 87 -3.37 8.49 -0.37
N ALA A 88 -3.15 7.94 0.82
CA ALA A 88 -2.98 6.50 1.05
C ALA A 88 -4.18 5.70 0.54
N LEU A 89 -5.41 6.08 0.91
CA LEU A 89 -6.62 5.40 0.43
C LEU A 89 -6.73 5.38 -1.10
N GLN A 90 -6.39 6.49 -1.76
CA GLN A 90 -6.40 6.54 -3.23
C GLN A 90 -5.33 5.61 -3.81
N ARG A 91 -4.12 5.60 -3.24
CA ARG A 91 -3.05 4.70 -3.66
C ARG A 91 -3.44 3.24 -3.51
N GLU A 92 -3.97 2.85 -2.35
CA GLU A 92 -4.47 1.49 -2.13
C GLU A 92 -5.57 1.11 -3.12
N ALA A 93 -6.44 2.05 -3.49
CA ALA A 93 -7.47 1.78 -4.49
C ALA A 93 -6.87 1.56 -5.88
N ASP A 94 -5.84 2.33 -6.24
CA ASP A 94 -5.13 2.18 -7.51
C ASP A 94 -4.37 0.84 -7.57
N VAL A 95 -3.65 0.49 -6.50
CA VAL A 95 -2.95 -0.80 -6.31
C VAL A 95 -3.94 -1.97 -6.39
N TYR A 96 -5.06 -1.90 -5.67
CA TYR A 96 -6.11 -2.93 -5.69
C TYR A 96 -6.73 -3.11 -7.09
N ASN A 97 -7.05 -2.00 -7.78
CA ASN A 97 -7.59 -2.07 -9.13
C ASN A 97 -6.61 -2.68 -10.13
N SER A 98 -5.31 -2.39 -9.98
CA SER A 98 -4.24 -2.99 -10.77
C SER A 98 -4.16 -4.51 -10.55
N ILE A 99 -4.20 -4.98 -9.28
CA ILE A 99 -4.24 -6.41 -8.95
C ILE A 99 -5.49 -7.08 -9.54
N LEU A 100 -6.67 -6.46 -9.43
CA LEU A 100 -7.90 -7.02 -10.01
C LEU A 100 -7.82 -7.12 -11.54
N TYR A 101 -7.19 -6.15 -12.20
CA TYR A 101 -6.97 -6.18 -13.64
C TYR A 101 -6.01 -7.33 -14.03
N ALA A 102 -4.89 -7.46 -13.30
CA ALA A 102 -3.95 -8.57 -13.48
C ALA A 102 -4.60 -9.94 -13.23
N TYR A 103 -5.45 -10.05 -12.20
CA TYR A 103 -6.18 -11.29 -11.89
C TYR A 103 -7.14 -11.68 -13.02
N LYS A 104 -7.90 -10.72 -13.56
CA LYS A 104 -8.79 -10.95 -14.72
C LYS A 104 -8.00 -11.34 -15.98
N SER A 105 -6.85 -10.72 -16.23
CA SER A 105 -5.98 -11.12 -17.34
C SER A 105 -5.42 -12.54 -17.14
N ALA A 106 -5.01 -12.89 -15.92
CA ALA A 106 -4.56 -14.25 -15.58
C ALA A 106 -5.68 -15.29 -15.79
N GLU A 107 -6.93 -14.99 -15.41
CA GLU A 107 -8.10 -15.84 -15.66
C GLU A 107 -8.31 -16.08 -17.16
N ARG A 108 -8.35 -14.98 -17.93
CA ARG A 108 -8.56 -15.01 -19.38
C ARG A 108 -7.47 -15.79 -20.11
N LEU A 109 -6.23 -15.69 -19.64
CA LEU A 109 -5.06 -16.36 -20.19
C LEU A 109 -4.83 -17.76 -19.60
N GLN A 110 -5.71 -18.22 -18.71
CA GLN A 110 -5.64 -19.51 -18.01
C GLN A 110 -4.32 -19.72 -17.24
N ASP A 111 -3.77 -18.65 -16.66
CA ASP A 111 -2.58 -18.70 -15.82
C ASP A 111 -2.97 -18.89 -14.35
N PHE A 112 -3.36 -20.12 -14.00
CA PHE A 112 -3.87 -20.46 -12.67
C PHE A 112 -2.86 -20.21 -11.55
N HIS A 113 -1.56 -20.34 -11.83
CA HIS A 113 -0.51 -20.05 -10.85
C HIS A 113 -0.44 -18.54 -10.51
N MET A 114 -0.62 -17.67 -11.52
CA MET A 114 -0.72 -16.24 -11.28
C MET A 114 -2.03 -15.84 -10.59
N GLN A 115 -3.15 -16.52 -10.88
CA GLN A 115 -4.40 -16.28 -10.15
C GLN A 115 -4.28 -16.61 -8.66
N GLU A 116 -3.72 -17.78 -8.32
CA GLU A 116 -3.50 -18.19 -6.94
C GLU A 116 -2.59 -17.20 -6.21
N PHE A 117 -1.51 -16.76 -6.86
CA PHE A 117 -0.61 -15.75 -6.32
C PHE A 117 -1.33 -14.41 -6.04
N LEU A 118 -2.12 -13.91 -7.00
CA LEU A 118 -2.82 -12.64 -6.86
C LEU A 118 -4.01 -12.68 -5.88
N GLU A 119 -4.60 -13.85 -5.63
CA GLU A 119 -5.75 -13.99 -4.73
C GLU A 119 -5.40 -13.55 -3.30
N HIS A 120 -4.18 -13.81 -2.85
CA HIS A 120 -3.69 -13.37 -1.54
C HIS A 120 -3.77 -11.84 -1.39
N PHE A 121 -3.15 -11.11 -2.33
CA PHE A 121 -3.09 -9.64 -2.33
C PHE A 121 -4.48 -9.01 -2.47
N THR A 122 -5.42 -9.63 -3.21
CA THR A 122 -6.80 -9.09 -3.27
C THR A 122 -7.49 -9.05 -1.90
N LYS A 123 -7.22 -10.03 -1.03
CA LYS A 123 -7.81 -10.10 0.31
C LYS A 123 -7.15 -9.09 1.25
N GLU A 124 -5.83 -8.98 1.18
CA GLU A 124 -5.06 -8.03 1.98
C GLU A 124 -5.46 -6.59 1.66
N GLN A 125 -5.52 -6.24 0.37
CA GLN A 125 -5.88 -4.89 -0.06
C GLN A 125 -7.33 -4.52 0.24
N ALA A 126 -8.26 -5.48 0.23
CA ALA A 126 -9.61 -5.25 0.73
C ALA A 126 -9.62 -4.91 2.23
N SER A 127 -8.77 -5.56 3.03
CA SER A 127 -8.61 -5.29 4.47
C SER A 127 -7.99 -3.91 4.72
N ALA A 128 -6.92 -3.57 3.99
CA ALA A 128 -6.24 -2.27 4.08
C ALA A 128 -7.20 -1.12 3.74
N LEU A 129 -7.95 -1.21 2.64
CA LEU A 129 -8.96 -0.23 2.24
C LEU A 129 -10.01 -0.03 3.35
N PHE A 130 -10.50 -1.12 3.95
CA PHE A 130 -11.46 -1.04 5.05
C PHE A 130 -10.86 -0.34 6.28
N LYS A 131 -9.62 -0.67 6.65
CA LYS A 131 -8.91 -0.06 7.78
C LYS A 131 -8.69 1.43 7.57
N LEU A 132 -8.15 1.84 6.42
CA LEU A 132 -7.93 3.25 6.08
C LEU A 132 -9.24 4.04 6.05
N LYS A 133 -10.29 3.49 5.43
CA LYS A 133 -11.61 4.15 5.40
C LYS A 133 -12.20 4.31 6.80
N SER A 134 -12.01 3.31 7.66
CA SER A 134 -12.44 3.36 9.06
C SER A 134 -11.69 4.45 9.83
N LEU A 135 -10.37 4.56 9.67
CA LEU A 135 -9.55 5.61 10.30
C LEU A 135 -9.98 7.00 9.83
N ILE A 136 -10.18 7.20 8.52
CA ILE A 136 -10.68 8.47 7.97
C ILE A 136 -12.02 8.84 8.60
N THR A 137 -12.97 7.91 8.63
CA THR A 137 -14.31 8.15 9.22
C THR A 137 -14.23 8.55 10.70
N ARG A 138 -13.29 7.96 11.43
CA ARG A 138 -13.08 8.24 12.86
C ARG A 138 -12.42 9.60 13.10
N LEU A 139 -11.61 10.10 12.17
CA LEU A 139 -10.87 11.36 12.30
C LEU A 139 -11.57 12.56 11.64
N GLU A 140 -12.33 12.33 10.57
CA GLU A 140 -12.87 13.41 9.74
C GLU A 140 -13.88 14.27 10.53
N GLY A 141 -13.63 15.58 10.52
CA GLY A 141 -14.43 16.55 11.27
C GLY A 141 -14.30 16.44 12.80
N LYS A 142 -13.30 15.70 13.32
CA LYS A 142 -13.03 15.59 14.77
C LYS A 142 -11.89 16.50 15.20
N GLY A 143 -11.84 16.79 16.50
CA GLY A 143 -10.83 17.69 17.09
C GLY A 143 -9.56 16.95 17.59
N PRO A 144 -8.55 17.70 18.06
CA PRO A 144 -7.22 17.16 18.42
C PRO A 144 -7.24 16.09 19.51
N ALA A 145 -8.23 16.13 20.41
CA ALA A 145 -8.38 15.10 21.44
C ALA A 145 -8.65 13.71 20.85
N VAL A 146 -9.45 13.63 19.78
CA VAL A 146 -9.73 12.36 19.08
C VAL A 146 -8.50 11.89 18.30
N GLU A 147 -7.80 12.82 17.67
CA GLU A 147 -6.53 12.54 16.96
C GLU A 147 -5.49 11.93 17.90
N TYR A 148 -5.31 12.51 19.10
CA TYR A 148 -4.40 11.96 20.12
C TYR A 148 -4.82 10.56 20.61
N LEU A 149 -6.12 10.30 20.77
CA LEU A 149 -6.61 8.98 21.18
C LEU A 149 -6.32 7.92 20.11
N ILE A 150 -6.52 8.26 18.84
CA ILE A 150 -6.24 7.35 17.71
C ILE A 150 -4.74 7.16 17.55
N ASP A 151 -3.93 8.20 17.72
CA ASP A 151 -2.47 8.08 17.74
C ASP A 151 -2.02 7.06 18.80
N ARG A 152 -2.55 7.13 20.02
CA ARG A 152 -2.24 6.13 21.05
C ARG A 152 -2.64 4.71 20.68
N GLU A 153 -3.80 4.51 20.05
CA GLU A 153 -4.25 3.20 19.58
C GLU A 153 -3.30 2.63 18.51
N LEU A 154 -2.88 3.48 17.57
CA LEU A 154 -1.96 3.09 16.50
C LEU A 154 -0.55 2.79 17.02
N ALA A 155 -0.12 3.46 18.10
CA ALA A 155 1.15 3.13 18.75
C ALA A 155 1.16 1.72 19.36
N GLU A 156 0.00 1.22 19.81
CA GLU A 156 -0.14 -0.15 20.32
C GLU A 156 -0.31 -1.18 19.19
N LYS A 157 -0.96 -0.79 18.10
CA LYS A 157 -1.29 -1.67 16.95
C LYS A 157 -1.07 -0.94 15.62
N PRO A 158 0.19 -0.86 15.14
CA PRO A 158 0.54 -0.10 13.94
C PRO A 158 0.23 -0.81 12.61
N SER A 159 -0.43 -1.97 12.63
CA SER A 159 -0.71 -2.77 11.43
C SER A 159 -1.81 -2.20 10.54
N MET A 160 -1.63 -2.31 9.21
CA MET A 160 -2.68 -2.03 8.23
C MET A 160 -3.69 -3.18 8.08
N HIS A 161 -3.29 -4.40 8.45
CA HIS A 161 -4.10 -5.63 8.40
C HIS A 161 -4.49 -6.15 9.80
#